data_AF-A0A1R1WYG6-F1
#
_entry.id   AF-A0A1R1WYG6-F1
#
_cell.length_a   1.000
_cell.length_b   1.000
_cell.length_c   1.000
_cell.angle_alpha   90.00
_cell.angle_beta   90.00
_cell.angle_gamma   90.00
#
_symmetry.space_group_name_H-M   'P 1'
#
loop_
_entity.id
_entity.type
_entity.pdbx_description
1 polymer ?
#
loop_
_entity_poly.entity_id
_entity_poly.type
_entity_poly.pdbx_seq_one_letter_code
_entity_poly.pdbx_strand_id
1 'polypeptide(L)'
;MRGSTKKTLYDRALKNDKSMISQWIRKVNGGNQSNYMGLELKYPERQKSLLHIAKVRIGAYWTAQRMANARIIDGAYKSECPFCKMKAPETVEHILLDYGRWTLVQ
;
A
#
# COMPACT_ATOMS: atom_id res chain seq x y z
N MET A 1 27.96 -25.60 -0.98
CA MET A 1 27.83 -24.83 -2.24
C MET A 1 26.42 -24.24 -2.52
N ARG A 2 25.49 -24.10 -1.55
CA ARG A 2 24.14 -23.51 -1.80
C ARG A 2 24.03 -21.98 -1.67
N GLY A 3 25.11 -21.29 -1.32
CA GLY A 3 25.10 -19.86 -1.02
C GLY A 3 25.51 -18.91 -2.17
N SER A 4 26.38 -19.34 -3.10
CA SER A 4 26.93 -18.43 -4.12
C SER A 4 25.89 -18.06 -5.19
N THR A 5 25.03 -19.00 -5.59
CA THR A 5 23.99 -18.75 -6.59
C THR A 5 22.96 -17.73 -6.13
N LYS A 6 22.53 -17.78 -4.85
CA LYS A 6 21.59 -16.80 -4.28
C LYS A 6 22.17 -15.39 -4.28
N LYS A 7 23.46 -15.25 -3.94
CA LYS A 7 24.16 -13.98 -3.96
C LYS A 7 24.23 -13.40 -5.38
N THR A 8 24.63 -14.22 -6.36
CA THR A 8 24.70 -13.80 -7.77
C THR A 8 23.33 -13.37 -8.32
N LEU A 9 22.25 -14.06 -7.96
CA LEU A 9 20.90 -13.68 -8.38
C LEU A 9 20.45 -12.36 -7.74
N TYR A 10 20.74 -12.16 -6.46
CA TYR A 10 20.45 -10.91 -5.76
C TYR A 10 21.22 -9.73 -6.36
N ASP A 11 22.52 -9.91 -6.65
CA ASP A 11 23.36 -8.89 -7.26
C ASP A 11 22.88 -8.53 -8.68
N ARG A 12 22.43 -9.51 -9.45
CA ARG A 12 21.81 -9.28 -10.78
C ARG A 12 20.49 -8.51 -10.65
N ALA A 13 19.64 -8.87 -9.69
CA ALA A 13 18.37 -8.17 -9.45
C ALA A 13 18.60 -6.72 -9.06
N LEU A 14 19.57 -6.45 -8.17
CA LEU A 14 19.97 -5.10 -7.79
C LEU A 14 20.52 -4.29 -8.96
N LYS A 15 21.37 -4.89 -9.82
CA LYS A 15 21.93 -4.23 -11.01
C LYS A 15 20.85 -3.86 -12.03
N ASN A 16 19.81 -4.68 -12.14
CA ASN A 16 18.72 -4.48 -13.09
C ASN A 16 17.57 -3.62 -12.52
N ASP A 17 17.56 -3.36 -11.21
CA ASP A 17 16.52 -2.56 -10.55
C ASP A 17 16.66 -1.07 -10.87
N LYS A 18 15.81 -0.63 -11.79
CA LYS A 18 15.67 0.77 -12.23
C LYS A 18 14.48 1.48 -11.59
N SER A 19 13.83 0.90 -10.58
CA SER A 19 12.64 1.51 -10.00
C SER A 19 12.97 2.83 -9.30
N MET A 20 12.10 3.84 -9.49
CA MET A 20 12.26 5.16 -8.86
C MET A 20 12.26 5.07 -7.33
N ILE A 21 11.54 4.10 -6.76
CA ILE A 21 11.47 3.85 -5.31
C ILE A 21 12.83 3.35 -4.80
N SER A 22 13.44 2.37 -5.45
CA SER A 22 14.76 1.88 -5.05
C SER A 22 15.85 2.94 -5.19
N GLN A 23 15.79 3.76 -6.25
CA GLN A 23 16.70 4.90 -6.41
C GLN A 23 16.52 5.93 -5.29
N TRP A 24 15.27 6.27 -4.96
CA TRP A 24 14.96 7.18 -3.86
C TRP A 24 15.43 6.63 -2.50
N ILE A 25 15.19 5.34 -2.20
CA ILE A 25 15.65 4.68 -0.97
C ILE A 25 17.18 4.75 -0.83
N ARG A 26 17.91 4.49 -1.91
CA ARG A 26 19.39 4.62 -1.93
C ARG A 26 19.81 6.06 -1.67
N LYS A 27 19.14 7.03 -2.30
CA LYS A 27 19.43 8.46 -2.14
C LYS A 27 19.24 8.94 -0.70
N VAL A 28 18.25 8.41 0.02
CA VAL A 28 17.99 8.80 1.42
C VAL A 28 18.73 7.93 2.44
N ASN A 29 19.63 7.05 2.01
CA ASN A 29 20.28 6.03 2.86
C ASN A 29 19.28 5.24 3.72
N GLY A 30 18.09 4.97 3.18
CA GLY A 30 16.94 4.44 3.92
C GLY A 30 17.06 2.98 4.37
N GLY A 31 18.25 2.37 4.22
CA GLY A 31 18.51 0.96 4.47
C GLY A 31 17.74 0.03 3.54
N ASN A 32 17.96 -1.28 3.72
CA ASN A 32 17.11 -2.29 3.09
C ASN A 32 15.79 -2.29 3.89
N GLN A 33 14.80 -1.52 3.43
CA GLN A 33 13.47 -1.47 4.04
C GLN A 33 12.93 -2.89 4.00
N SER A 34 12.89 -3.51 5.18
CA SER A 34 12.62 -4.92 5.37
C SER A 34 11.36 -5.35 4.62
N ASN A 35 11.41 -6.56 4.06
CA ASN A 35 10.25 -7.37 3.73
C ASN A 35 9.04 -6.99 4.62
N TYR A 36 7.89 -6.67 4.00
CA TYR A 36 6.63 -6.37 4.70
C TYR A 36 6.33 -7.36 5.83
N MET A 37 6.60 -8.65 5.60
CA MET A 37 6.44 -9.71 6.59
C MET A 37 7.31 -9.50 7.83
N GLY A 38 8.52 -8.96 7.66
CA GLY A 38 9.41 -8.62 8.76
C GLY A 38 8.94 -7.40 9.56
N LEU A 39 8.24 -6.46 8.92
CA LEU A 39 7.63 -5.31 9.61
C LEU A 39 6.43 -5.75 10.47
N GLU A 40 5.61 -6.68 9.98
CA GLU A 40 4.49 -7.24 10.76
C GLU A 40 4.99 -7.98 12.01
N LEU A 41 6.09 -8.72 11.91
CA LEU A 41 6.70 -9.40 13.06
C LEU A 41 7.35 -8.43 14.05
N LYS A 42 7.92 -7.32 13.56
CA LYS A 42 8.56 -6.30 14.40
C LYS A 42 7.55 -5.41 15.13
N TYR A 43 6.40 -5.17 14.51
CA TYR A 43 5.33 -4.30 15.01
C TYR A 43 3.97 -5.00 14.90
N PRO A 44 3.72 -6.03 15.73
CA PRO A 44 2.47 -6.80 15.67
C PRO A 44 1.24 -5.91 15.92
N GLU A 45 1.39 -4.83 16.69
CA GLU A 45 0.33 -3.85 16.93
C GLU A 45 -0.08 -3.08 15.66
N ARG A 46 0.80 -3.02 14.65
CA ARG A 46 0.58 -2.33 13.37
C ARG A 46 0.32 -3.27 12.20
N GLN A 47 0.28 -4.59 12.44
CA GLN A 47 0.17 -5.60 11.39
C GLN A 47 -1.01 -5.34 10.44
N LYS A 48 -2.20 -5.04 10.98
CA LYS A 48 -3.39 -4.76 10.17
C LYS A 48 -3.19 -3.55 9.25
N SER A 49 -2.65 -2.45 9.79
CA SER A 49 -2.40 -1.23 9.02
C SER A 49 -1.37 -1.46 7.91
N LEU A 50 -0.30 -2.23 8.20
CA LEU A 50 0.71 -2.60 7.21
C LEU A 50 0.10 -3.45 6.08
N LEU A 51 -0.78 -4.40 6.41
CA LEU A 51 -1.50 -5.20 5.42
C LEU A 51 -2.41 -4.33 4.52
N HIS A 52 -3.09 -3.33 5.08
CA HIS A 52 -3.88 -2.40 4.29
C HIS A 52 -3.03 -1.58 3.32
N ILE A 53 -1.86 -1.10 3.75
CA ILE A 53 -0.90 -0.40 2.88
C ILE A 53 -0.39 -1.33 1.77
N ALA A 54 -0.09 -2.59 2.08
CA ALA A 54 0.32 -3.57 1.09
C ALA A 54 -0.79 -3.80 0.04
N LYS A 55 -2.04 -3.96 0.49
CA LYS A 55 -3.22 -4.06 -0.39
C LYS A 55 -3.39 -2.83 -1.28
N VAL A 56 -3.16 -1.63 -0.76
CA VAL A 56 -3.16 -0.38 -1.55
C VAL A 56 -2.10 -0.45 -2.65
N ARG A 57 -0.85 -0.82 -2.31
CA ARG A 57 0.26 -0.87 -3.29
C ARG A 57 0.02 -1.85 -4.44
N ILE A 58 -0.60 -3.00 -4.16
CA ILE A 58 -0.87 -4.01 -5.19
C ILE A 58 -2.23 -3.82 -5.88
N GLY A 59 -2.97 -2.74 -5.55
CA GLY A 59 -4.30 -2.51 -6.10
C GLY A 59 -5.32 -3.56 -5.68
N ALA A 60 -5.16 -4.18 -4.50
CA ALA A 60 -6.09 -5.15 -3.91
C ALA A 60 -6.88 -4.58 -2.71
N TYR A 61 -6.75 -3.28 -2.43
CA TYR A 61 -7.57 -2.62 -1.43
C TYR A 61 -9.02 -2.54 -1.90
N TRP A 62 -9.94 -2.81 -0.99
CA TRP A 62 -11.37 -2.75 -1.24
C TRP A 62 -11.89 -1.38 -0.83
N THR A 63 -11.99 -0.48 -1.80
CA THR A 63 -12.71 0.79 -1.61
C THR A 63 -14.22 0.59 -1.75
N ALA A 64 -15.01 1.51 -1.21
CA ALA A 64 -16.47 1.46 -1.36
C ALA A 64 -16.90 1.43 -2.83
N GLN A 65 -16.23 2.21 -3.70
CA GLN A 65 -16.51 2.17 -5.15
C GLN A 65 -16.29 0.77 -5.73
N ARG A 66 -15.21 0.07 -5.33
CA ARG A 66 -14.92 -1.29 -5.80
C ARG A 66 -15.95 -2.30 -5.29
N MET A 67 -16.34 -2.19 -4.02
CA MET A 67 -17.39 -3.04 -3.45
C MET A 67 -18.75 -2.81 -4.13
N ALA A 68 -19.09 -1.56 -4.45
CA ALA A 68 -20.31 -1.19 -5.16
C ALA A 68 -20.29 -1.67 -6.62
N ASN A 69 -19.14 -1.60 -7.30
CA ASN A 69 -18.94 -2.20 -8.62
C ASN A 69 -19.12 -3.72 -8.60
N ALA A 70 -18.67 -4.38 -7.54
CA ALA A 70 -18.88 -5.81 -7.30
C ALA A 70 -20.30 -6.16 -6.79
N ARG A 71 -21.19 -5.16 -6.62
CA ARG A 71 -22.56 -5.33 -6.09
C ARG A 71 -22.61 -5.93 -4.67
N ILE A 72 -21.56 -5.73 -3.88
CA ILE A 72 -21.48 -6.17 -2.47
C ILE A 72 -22.21 -5.18 -1.57
N ILE A 73 -22.14 -3.88 -1.90
CA ILE A 73 -22.81 -2.79 -1.19
C ILE A 73 -23.66 -1.96 -2.16
N ASP A 74 -24.39 -0.97 -1.63
CA ASP A 74 -25.26 -0.09 -2.40
C ASP A 74 -24.52 0.55 -3.60
N GLY A 75 -25.21 0.58 -4.75
CA GLY A 75 -24.72 1.21 -5.97
C GLY A 75 -24.49 2.71 -5.86
N ALA A 76 -25.12 3.39 -4.90
CA ALA A 76 -24.89 4.81 -4.60
C ALA A 76 -23.41 5.11 -4.34
N TYR A 77 -22.67 4.17 -3.73
CA TYR A 77 -21.25 4.35 -3.41
C TYR A 77 -20.31 4.29 -4.63
N LYS A 78 -20.84 4.09 -5.84
CA LYS A 78 -20.09 4.30 -7.08
C LYS A 78 -19.80 5.77 -7.36
N SER A 79 -20.59 6.68 -6.80
CA SER A 79 -20.50 8.12 -7.00
C SER A 79 -20.54 8.93 -5.71
N GLU A 80 -20.70 8.28 -4.56
CA GLU A 80 -20.73 8.91 -3.24
C GLU A 80 -19.77 8.21 -2.28
N CYS A 81 -19.03 8.98 -1.49
CA CYS A 81 -18.15 8.43 -0.47
C CYS A 81 -18.94 8.19 0.82
N PRO A 82 -18.93 6.96 1.37
CA PRO A 82 -19.69 6.65 2.59
C PRO A 82 -19.22 7.45 3.81
N PHE A 83 -17.95 7.89 3.85
CA PHE A 83 -17.34 8.58 4.98
C PHE A 83 -17.50 10.10 4.93
N CYS A 84 -17.12 10.77 3.83
CA CYS A 84 -17.24 12.23 3.73
C CYS A 84 -18.58 12.71 3.19
N LYS A 85 -19.42 11.82 2.65
CA LYS A 85 -20.71 12.14 2.01
C LYS A 85 -20.61 13.12 0.82
N MET A 86 -19.41 13.34 0.29
CA MET A 86 -19.23 14.08 -0.94
C MET A 86 -19.70 13.24 -2.13
N LYS A 87 -20.22 13.91 -3.16
CA LYS A 87 -20.57 13.32 -4.46
C LYS A 87 -19.32 12.99 -5.29
N ALA A 88 -18.43 12.20 -4.70
CA ALA A 88 -17.26 11.63 -5.33
C ALA A 88 -17.12 10.17 -4.86
N PRO A 89 -16.69 9.23 -5.73
CA PRO A 89 -16.43 7.87 -5.31
C PRO A 89 -15.31 7.82 -4.27
N GLU A 90 -15.45 6.91 -3.31
CA GLU A 90 -14.32 6.55 -2.46
C GLU A 90 -13.32 5.69 -3.26
N THR A 91 -12.22 6.30 -3.68
CA THR A 91 -11.03 5.64 -4.24
C THR A 91 -9.87 5.68 -3.25
N VAL A 92 -8.75 5.01 -3.57
CA VAL A 92 -7.55 5.08 -2.73
C VAL A 92 -6.99 6.50 -2.71
N GLU A 93 -6.97 7.17 -3.86
CA GLU A 93 -6.57 8.57 -4.00
C GLU A 93 -7.47 9.47 -3.17
N HIS A 94 -8.79 9.24 -3.23
CA HIS A 94 -9.75 9.99 -2.43
C HIS A 94 -9.46 9.85 -0.93
N ILE A 95 -9.20 8.62 -0.45
CA ILE A 95 -8.87 8.36 0.95
C ILE A 95 -7.55 9.04 1.33
N LEU A 96 -6.51 8.94 0.50
CA LEU A 96 -5.15 9.38 0.85
C LEU A 96 -4.92 10.88 0.67
N LEU A 97 -5.53 11.50 -0.34
CA LEU A 97 -5.21 12.86 -0.77
C LEU A 97 -6.34 13.85 -0.51
N ASP A 98 -7.58 13.45 -0.74
CA ASP A 98 -8.73 14.36 -0.68
C ASP A 98 -9.42 14.34 0.69
N TYR A 99 -9.32 13.23 1.41
CA TYR A 99 -9.97 13.07 2.71
C TYR A 99 -9.22 13.85 3.78
N GLY A 100 -9.59 15.12 3.98
CA GLY A 100 -8.96 16.05 4.93
C GLY A 100 -9.13 15.75 6.42
N ARG A 101 -9.71 14.59 6.82
CA ARG A 101 -9.91 14.22 8.23
C ARG A 101 -8.89 13.21 8.75
N TRP A 102 -7.62 13.33 8.34
CA TRP A 102 -6.52 12.59 8.98
C TRP A 102 -6.24 13.05 10.42
N THR A 103 -6.87 14.14 10.88
CA THR A 103 -6.63 14.79 12.17
C THR A 103 -7.54 14.31 13.32
N LEU A 104 -8.41 13.33 13.12
CA LEU A 104 -9.17 12.73 14.22
C LEU A 104 -8.47 11.49 14.75
N VAL A 105 -7.41 11.72 15.53
CA VAL A 105 -6.99 10.79 16.58
C VAL A 105 -7.88 11.12 17.78
N GLN A 106 -8.92 10.32 18.01
CA GLN A 106 -9.61 10.26 19.31
C GLN A 106 -9.06 9.10 20.11
#